data_AF-A0A368F8X0-F1
#
_entry.id   AF-A0A368F8X0-F1
#
_cell.length_a   1.000
_cell.length_b   1.000
_cell.length_c   1.000
_cell.angle_alpha   90.00
_cell.angle_beta   90.00
_cell.angle_gamma   90.00
#
_symmetry.space_group_name_H-M   'P 1'
#
loop_
_entity.id
_entity.type
_entity.pdbx_description
1 polymer ?
#
loop_
_entity_poly.entity_id
_entity_poly.type
_entity_poly.pdbx_seq_one_letter_code
_entity_poly.pdbx_strand_id
1 'polypeptide(L)'
;MKTSAGVESYTGRTITMDLDSKMTCFYEPLQKNMSVKLSVNNMPGTNLRLSMRVSSPSAEFSKWVDGEGSASMHHNTTEDGLLRYLDLYVI
;
A
#
# COMPACT_ATOMS: atom_id res chain seq x y z
N MET A 1 -37.03 14.33 3.58
CA MET A 1 -35.63 14.78 3.75
C MET A 1 -34.77 13.52 3.75
N LYS A 2 -34.04 13.23 2.67
CA LYS A 2 -33.18 12.04 2.58
C LYS A 2 -31.83 12.40 3.19
N THR A 3 -31.54 11.89 4.37
CA THR A 3 -30.19 11.91 4.97
C THR A 3 -29.39 10.76 4.36
N SER A 4 -28.58 11.06 3.35
CA SER A 4 -27.55 10.15 2.88
C SER A 4 -26.40 10.18 3.87
N ALA A 5 -26.41 9.28 4.86
CA ALA A 5 -25.22 8.94 5.61
C ALA A 5 -24.24 8.29 4.61
N GLY A 6 -23.25 9.05 4.16
CA GLY A 6 -22.18 8.55 3.31
C GLY A 6 -21.38 7.52 4.08
N VAL A 7 -21.68 6.24 3.87
CA VAL A 7 -20.88 5.14 4.38
C VAL A 7 -19.61 5.13 3.55
N GLU A 8 -18.52 5.68 4.09
CA GLU A 8 -17.19 5.48 3.53
C GLU A 8 -16.90 3.97 3.58
N SER A 9 -16.82 3.34 2.41
CA SER A 9 -16.55 1.91 2.28
C SER A 9 -15.04 1.68 2.37
N TYR A 10 -14.58 1.13 3.49
CA TYR A 10 -13.19 0.77 3.70
C TYR A 10 -12.99 -0.71 3.38
N THR A 11 -12.19 -1.03 2.36
CA THR A 11 -11.74 -2.40 2.10
C THR A 11 -10.36 -2.60 2.72
N GLY A 12 -10.29 -3.38 3.80
CA GLY A 12 -9.03 -3.74 4.45
C GLY A 12 -8.60 -5.16 4.09
N ARG A 13 -7.31 -5.37 3.84
CA ARG A 13 -6.69 -6.68 3.64
C ARG A 13 -5.41 -6.77 4.47
N THR A 14 -5.17 -7.91 5.09
CA THR A 14 -3.91 -8.22 5.78
C THR A 14 -3.27 -9.40 5.08
N ILE A 15 -2.01 -9.25 4.69
CA ILE A 15 -1.23 -10.28 4.00
C ILE A 15 0.04 -10.53 4.81
N THR A 16 0.31 -11.79 5.14
CA THR A 16 1.55 -12.23 5.76
C THR A 16 2.36 -12.99 4.71
N MET A 17 3.64 -12.66 4.58
CA MET A 17 4.53 -13.27 3.59
C MET A 17 5.93 -13.43 4.17
N ASP A 18 6.64 -14.45 3.71
CA ASP A 18 8.07 -14.61 3.96
C ASP A 18 8.86 -13.80 2.93
N LEU A 19 9.72 -12.89 3.40
CA LEU A 19 10.49 -11.98 2.55
C LEU A 19 11.89 -12.57 2.27
N ASP A 20 12.02 -13.35 1.21
CA ASP A 20 13.30 -13.93 0.77
C ASP A 20 14.14 -12.96 -0.10
N SER A 21 14.14 -11.66 0.24
CA SER A 21 14.81 -10.58 -0.53
C SER A 21 14.39 -10.46 -2.00
N LYS A 22 13.24 -11.05 -2.40
CA LYS A 22 12.64 -10.88 -3.72
C LYS A 22 11.54 -9.83 -3.68
N MET A 23 11.58 -8.91 -4.63
CA MET A 23 10.56 -7.88 -4.80
C MET A 23 9.19 -8.54 -5.03
N THR A 24 8.26 -8.37 -4.08
CA THR A 24 6.91 -8.92 -4.16
C THR A 24 5.91 -7.82 -4.48
N CYS A 25 5.12 -8.02 -5.54
CA CYS A 25 4.17 -7.03 -6.06
C CYS A 25 2.72 -7.39 -5.81
N PHE A 26 1.95 -6.43 -5.29
CA PHE A 26 0.51 -6.55 -5.11
C PHE A 26 -0.21 -5.49 -5.93
N TYR A 27 -1.30 -5.91 -6.58
CA TYR A 27 -2.11 -5.10 -7.46
C TYR A 27 -3.54 -5.10 -6.97
N GLU A 28 -4.18 -3.94 -7.02
CA GLU A 28 -5.54 -3.78 -6.53
C GLU A 28 -6.24 -2.69 -7.35
N PRO A 29 -7.43 -2.99 -7.90
CA PRO A 29 -8.16 -2.05 -8.73
C PRO A 29 -8.78 -0.97 -7.86
N LEU A 30 -8.43 0.29 -8.12
CA LEU A 30 -9.02 1.44 -7.45
C LEU A 30 -9.56 2.45 -8.44
N GLN A 31 -10.53 3.21 -7.96
CA GLN A 31 -11.11 4.34 -8.66
C GLN A 31 -10.45 5.62 -8.18
N LYS A 32 -10.41 6.62 -9.05
CA LYS A 32 -9.94 7.97 -8.74
C LYS A 32 -10.65 8.52 -7.49
N ASN A 33 -9.88 9.24 -6.68
CA ASN A 33 -10.29 9.82 -5.39
C ASN A 33 -10.56 8.79 -4.28
N MET A 34 -10.26 7.51 -4.48
CA MET A 34 -10.17 6.55 -3.37
C MET A 34 -8.92 6.79 -2.54
N SER A 35 -9.04 6.59 -1.23
CA SER A 35 -7.96 6.77 -0.28
C SER A 35 -7.34 5.43 0.08
N VAL A 36 -6.01 5.34 0.00
CA VAL A 36 -5.24 4.11 0.20
C VAL A 36 -4.30 4.29 1.36
N LYS A 37 -4.45 3.44 2.38
CA LYS A 37 -3.50 3.34 3.47
C LYS A 37 -2.81 1.99 3.43
N LEU A 38 -1.49 1.99 3.32
CA LEU A 38 -0.66 0.81 3.46
C LEU A 38 0.19 0.88 4.72
N SER A 39 0.39 -0.26 5.35
CA SER A 39 1.30 -0.43 6.48
C SER A 39 1.92 -1.80 6.39
N VAL A 40 3.23 -1.85 6.49
CA VAL A 40 4.02 -3.09 6.54
C VAL A 40 4.78 -3.08 7.84
N ASN A 41 4.72 -4.21 8.54
CA ASN A 41 5.41 -4.40 9.80
C ASN A 41 6.14 -5.73 9.76
N ASN A 42 7.32 -5.74 10.35
CA ASN A 42 8.04 -6.97 10.64
C ASN A 42 7.25 -7.85 11.60
N MET A 43 7.45 -9.15 11.46
CA MET A 43 6.97 -10.10 12.47
C MET A 43 7.71 -9.86 13.79
N PRO A 44 7.03 -10.04 14.95
CA PRO A 44 7.66 -9.89 16.25
C PRO A 44 8.95 -10.71 16.36
N GLY A 45 10.03 -10.08 16.84
CA GLY A 45 11.35 -10.71 16.96
C GLY A 45 12.25 -10.56 15.73
N THR A 46 11.81 -9.88 14.67
CA THR A 46 12.63 -9.55 13.50
C THR A 46 12.92 -8.05 13.41
N ASN A 47 14.12 -7.68 12.97
CA ASN A 47 14.54 -6.28 12.82
C ASN A 47 15.20 -6.05 11.44
N LEU A 48 14.40 -6.30 10.41
CA LEU A 48 14.73 -6.01 9.02
C LEU A 48 14.36 -4.57 8.66
N ARG A 49 15.21 -3.93 7.86
CA ARG A 49 14.87 -2.67 7.21
C ARG A 49 14.00 -2.97 5.99
N LEU A 50 12.88 -2.26 5.89
CA LEU A 50 11.88 -2.47 4.85
C LEU A 50 11.77 -1.21 3.99
N SER A 51 11.61 -1.41 2.69
CA SER A 51 11.22 -0.38 1.74
C SER A 51 9.96 -0.80 1.02
N MET A 52 9.06 0.16 0.81
CA MET A 52 7.79 -0.02 0.12
C MET A 52 7.61 1.06 -0.94
N ARG A 53 7.29 0.64 -2.17
CA ARG A 53 6.88 1.55 -3.24
C ARG A 53 5.40 1.43 -3.56
N VAL A 54 4.72 2.57 -3.67
CA VAL A 54 3.39 2.67 -4.30
C VAL A 54 3.52 3.39 -5.63
N SER A 55 2.97 2.80 -6.69
CA SER A 55 2.95 3.35 -8.04
C SER A 55 1.54 3.33 -8.64
N SER A 56 1.18 4.42 -9.33
CA SER A 56 -0.08 4.53 -10.06
C SER A 56 -0.03 3.78 -11.40
N PRO A 57 -1.19 3.42 -11.98
CA PRO A 57 -1.28 2.75 -13.29
C PRO A 57 -0.45 3.40 -14.40
N SER A 58 -0.46 4.73 -14.50
CA SER A 58 0.31 5.49 -15.50
C SER A 58 1.78 5.67 -15.14
N ALA A 59 2.18 5.26 -13.93
CA ALA A 59 3.49 5.52 -13.32
C ALA A 59 3.82 7.00 -13.06
N GLU A 60 2.90 7.94 -13.31
CA GLU A 60 3.07 9.37 -12.99
C GLU A 60 3.25 9.60 -11.47
N PHE A 61 2.57 8.79 -10.64
CA PHE A 61 2.85 8.72 -9.22
C PHE A 61 3.65 7.47 -8.91
N SER A 62 4.80 7.64 -8.25
CA SER A 62 5.62 6.55 -7.76
C SER A 62 6.46 7.03 -6.58
N LYS A 63 6.20 6.50 -5.38
CA LYS A 63 6.89 6.94 -4.15
C LYS A 63 7.40 5.76 -3.34
N TRP A 64 8.64 5.86 -2.89
CA TRP A 64 9.24 4.96 -1.89
C TRP A 64 9.04 5.50 -0.48
N VAL A 65 8.84 4.58 0.46
CA VAL A 65 8.91 4.82 1.90
C VAL A 65 9.77 3.71 2.51
N ASP A 66 10.77 4.13 3.26
CA ASP A 66 11.65 3.24 4.00
C ASP A 66 11.27 3.24 5.48
N GLY A 67 11.61 2.16 6.18
CA GLY A 67 11.34 2.03 7.59
C GLY A 67 12.19 0.97 8.27
N GLU A 68 12.58 1.26 9.51
CA GLU A 68 13.26 0.32 10.39
C GLU A 68 12.17 -0.49 11.12
N GLY A 69 11.95 -1.74 10.70
CA GLY A 69 10.93 -2.61 11.28
C GLY A 69 9.48 -2.34 10.85
N SER A 70 9.15 -1.12 10.41
CA SER A 70 7.81 -0.79 9.90
C SER A 70 7.84 0.38 8.92
N ALA A 71 6.99 0.34 7.90
CA ALA A 71 6.80 1.40 6.92
C ALA A 71 5.30 1.63 6.67
N SER A 72 4.88 2.88 6.51
CA SER A 72 3.47 3.20 6.22
C SER A 72 3.34 4.33 5.21
N MET A 73 2.29 4.28 4.40
CA MET A 73 1.99 5.29 3.40
C MET A 73 0.48 5.53 3.32
N HIS A 74 0.12 6.78 3.07
CA HIS A 74 -1.22 7.19 2.71
C HIS A 74 -1.19 7.91 1.37
N HIS A 75 -2.04 7.51 0.44
CA HIS A 75 -2.14 8.10 -0.89
C HIS A 75 -3.59 8.18 -1.34
N ASN A 76 -3.99 9.33 -1.90
CA ASN A 76 -5.25 9.48 -2.59
C ASN A 76 -5.02 9.24 -4.08
N THR A 77 -5.71 8.26 -4.63
CA THR A 77 -5.63 7.89 -6.05
C THR A 77 -6.01 9.05 -6.96
N THR A 78 -5.19 9.32 -7.96
CA THR A 78 -5.36 10.42 -8.91
C THR A 78 -6.00 9.99 -10.24
N GLU A 79 -6.02 8.68 -10.51
CA GLU A 79 -6.51 8.05 -11.72
C GLU A 79 -7.17 6.70 -11.41
N ASP A 80 -8.02 6.24 -12.33
CA ASP A 80 -8.63 4.92 -12.27
C ASP A 80 -7.65 3.85 -12.76
N GLY A 81 -7.62 2.70 -12.09
CA GLY A 81 -6.88 1.52 -12.57
C GLY A 81 -6.25 0.68 -11.48
N LEU A 82 -5.42 -0.27 -11.90
CA LEU A 82 -4.66 -1.15 -11.02
C LEU A 82 -3.44 -0.41 -10.45
N LEU A 83 -3.52 0.01 -9.19
CA LEU A 83 -2.33 0.48 -8.49
C LEU A 83 -1.45 -0.71 -8.11
N ARG A 84 -0.14 -0.50 -8.15
CA ARG A 84 0.88 -1.42 -7.64
C ARG A 84 1.35 -0.88 -6.30
N TYR A 85 1.07 -1.59 -5.21
CA TYR A 85 1.21 -1.01 -3.86
C TYR A 85 2.51 -1.33 -3.17
N LEU A 86 3.17 -2.40 -3.59
CA LEU A 86 4.21 -3.03 -2.82
C LEU A 86 5.27 -3.42 -3.81
N ASP A 87 6.38 -2.73 -3.76
CA ASP A 87 7.67 -3.35 -4.03
C ASP A 87 8.35 -3.44 -2.68
N LEU A 88 8.08 -4.55 -1.99
CA LEU A 88 8.72 -4.81 -0.71
C LEU A 88 10.16 -5.23 -0.95
N TYR A 89 11.09 -4.44 -0.43
CA TYR A 89 12.50 -4.75 -0.43
C TYR A 89 13.01 -4.79 1.01
N VAL A 90 13.72 -5.86 1.35
CA VAL A 90 14.50 -5.93 2.59
C VAL A 90 15.88 -5.38 2.26
N ILE A 91 16.26 -4.26 2.89
CA ILE A 91 17.57 -3.62 2.72
C ILE A 91 18.52 -4.08 3.81
#